data_AF-A0A7W1API8-F1
#
_entry.id   AF-A0A7W1API8-F1
#
_cell.length_a   1.000
_cell.length_b   1.000
_cell.length_c   1.000
_cell.angle_alpha   90.00
_cell.angle_beta   90.00
_cell.angle_gamma   90.00
#
_symmetry.space_group_name_H-M   'P 1'
#
loop_
_entity.id
_entity.type
_entity.pdbx_description
1 polymer ?
#
loop_
_entity_poly.entity_id
_entity_poly.type
_entity_poly.pdbx_seq_one_letter_code
_entity_poly.pdbx_strand_id
1 'polypeptide(L)'
;MPLSVEPGIISDVPCVARYGSIGGIVDSSSVKRRLTCILAADAFGYSKQMAQDEEGTIRVLSAHRAVIDGIITFHQGRIVSTAGDSVLAEFSSAVEAVRCAVEIQEALKTRNDSLPEHRQMHFRVGVNLGDVVVRNDDLLGDGVNVAARLETIAEPGGICISSSVYDQITGKLDLGFQDIGEQTLKNISRPIRVYRVSGAAAPVRPPPSAPPTRPARSAHNPVPWMIGAVVAAVVGAAVAWQGGWLRSGSTDGANTAAAAPALAPLSAAAAPKSDPSAPVVEANAARTQANSEAQRLRSDAEALKRQAEAELARARSDAEAGRAARTKAEADAMAARLRAQANADAARIRIEAEAAAARAKSEAEAAMRAAQMQIAKAKDVVPRQEEAKVRDSAAVAPATLTLDSSPRASPGSPGRFDGTWKVTLECQQHPDGALGYTFEFLAQVKDGVLRGENRTEGVAGWLRLQGDIQPDGSAKLDAKGLTDNPKFAMKGVQSSTPYAYTVAARFDGARGTGRRLQARACDLTFAKQ
;
A
#
# COMPACT_ATOMS: atom_id res chain seq x y z
N MET A 1 54.75 25.02 40.05
CA MET A 1 55.22 23.88 40.86
C MET A 1 54.01 23.16 41.42
N PRO A 2 53.91 21.81 41.42
CA PRO A 2 54.59 20.82 40.57
C PRO A 2 53.66 19.69 40.02
N LEU A 3 54.19 18.93 39.05
CA LEU A 3 54.08 17.46 38.77
C LEU A 3 52.69 16.83 38.51
N SER A 4 52.38 16.27 37.33
CA SER A 4 52.78 14.94 36.80
C SER A 4 52.49 13.76 37.74
N VAL A 5 51.74 12.75 37.28
CA VAL A 5 52.17 11.37 36.93
C VAL A 5 50.92 10.50 36.60
N GLU A 6 51.02 9.71 35.53
CA GLU A 6 50.07 8.71 34.99
C GLU A 6 50.09 7.35 35.78
N PRO A 7 49.98 6.13 35.19
CA PRO A 7 48.85 5.39 34.55
C PRO A 7 48.65 3.93 35.08
N GLY A 8 47.65 3.19 34.54
CA GLY A 8 47.61 1.71 34.44
C GLY A 8 47.02 0.95 35.65
N ILE A 9 46.55 -0.30 35.60
CA ILE A 9 46.53 -1.39 34.60
C ILE A 9 45.68 -2.54 35.24
N ILE A 10 44.87 -3.24 34.41
CA ILE A 10 44.51 -4.69 34.41
C ILE A 10 44.08 -5.41 35.72
N SER A 11 42.91 -6.08 35.71
CA SER A 11 42.74 -7.55 35.90
C SER A 11 41.33 -7.96 36.40
N ASP A 12 40.70 -8.83 35.61
CA ASP A 12 39.91 -10.03 35.94
C ASP A 12 38.67 -10.02 36.90
N VAL A 13 37.54 -10.31 36.24
CA VAL A 13 36.35 -11.11 36.62
C VAL A 13 36.64 -12.15 37.73
N PRO A 14 35.79 -12.35 38.77
CA PRO A 14 34.52 -13.09 38.58
C PRO A 14 33.36 -12.80 39.55
N CYS A 15 32.11 -12.99 39.09
CA CYS A 15 31.08 -13.59 39.96
C CYS A 15 29.95 -14.22 39.15
N VAL A 16 29.82 -15.53 39.34
CA VAL A 16 28.79 -16.41 38.79
C VAL A 16 27.59 -16.42 39.74
N ALA A 17 26.39 -16.40 39.15
CA ALA A 17 25.10 -16.88 39.66
C ALA A 17 24.55 -16.34 40.99
N ARG A 18 23.37 -15.70 40.90
CA ARG A 18 22.17 -16.05 41.69
C ARG A 18 20.92 -15.47 41.03
N TYR A 19 20.31 -16.22 40.12
CA TYR A 19 18.91 -16.01 39.74
C TYR A 19 18.03 -16.70 40.78
N GLY A 20 17.45 -15.91 41.68
CA GLY A 20 16.35 -16.33 42.54
C GLY A 20 15.02 -16.08 41.82
N SER A 21 14.33 -17.16 41.46
CA SER A 21 12.99 -17.17 40.90
C SER A 21 11.93 -17.02 41.99
N ILE A 22 11.07 -16.00 41.87
CA ILE A 22 9.67 -15.92 42.32
C ILE A 22 9.08 -14.78 41.47
N GLY A 23 8.22 -14.93 40.46
CA GLY A 23 6.94 -15.64 40.40
C GLY A 23 5.83 -14.58 40.21
N GLY A 24 5.33 -14.39 38.98
CA GLY A 24 4.21 -13.46 38.71
C GLY A 24 4.02 -13.14 37.22
N ILE A 25 3.00 -13.75 36.63
CA ILE A 25 2.63 -13.78 35.21
C ILE A 25 2.41 -12.39 34.62
N VAL A 26 3.14 -12.08 33.55
CA VAL A 26 2.70 -11.15 32.51
C VAL A 26 2.78 -11.92 31.20
N ASP A 27 1.63 -12.30 30.63
CA ASP A 27 1.60 -12.80 29.25
C ASP A 27 1.94 -11.61 28.33
N SER A 28 3.21 -11.49 28.01
CA SER A 28 3.71 -10.51 27.06
C SER A 28 3.28 -10.95 25.66
N SER A 29 2.24 -10.32 25.11
CA SER A 29 2.02 -10.27 23.66
C SER A 29 3.37 -9.99 22.99
N SER A 30 3.96 -10.99 22.33
CA SER A 30 5.39 -11.03 22.05
C SER A 30 5.79 -9.88 21.11
N VAL A 31 6.35 -8.82 21.68
CA VAL A 31 6.97 -7.72 20.92
C VAL A 31 8.21 -8.32 20.24
N LYS A 32 8.09 -8.68 18.97
CA LYS A 32 9.18 -9.29 18.21
C LYS A 32 9.89 -8.21 17.39
N ARG A 33 11.15 -7.97 17.71
CA ARG A 33 12.04 -7.12 16.90
C ARG A 33 12.67 -7.94 15.78
N ARG A 34 12.73 -7.37 14.59
CA ARG A 34 13.49 -7.93 13.47
C ARG A 34 13.99 -6.83 12.54
N LEU A 35 15.12 -7.10 11.90
CA LEU A 35 15.60 -6.32 10.77
C LEU A 35 14.79 -6.71 9.52
N THR A 36 14.18 -5.74 8.85
CA THR A 36 13.42 -6.00 7.61
C THR A 36 13.59 -4.87 6.62
N CYS A 37 13.36 -5.17 5.33
CA CYS A 37 13.28 -4.14 4.30
C CYS A 37 11.83 -3.66 4.21
N ILE A 38 11.65 -2.35 4.16
CA ILE A 38 10.35 -1.68 4.24
C ILE A 38 10.20 -0.83 3.00
N LEU A 39 9.09 -1.03 2.29
CA LEU A 39 8.67 -0.25 1.14
C LEU A 39 7.45 0.57 1.54
N ALA A 40 7.56 1.89 1.41
CA ALA A 40 6.45 2.81 1.51
C ALA A 40 6.14 3.37 0.12
N ALA A 41 4.88 3.39 -0.27
CA ALA A 41 4.43 4.04 -1.49
C ALA A 41 3.19 4.89 -1.23
N ASP A 42 3.05 6.02 -1.93
CA ASP A 42 1.89 6.91 -1.78
C ASP A 42 1.59 7.63 -3.09
N ALA A 43 0.32 7.98 -3.29
CA ALA A 43 -0.13 8.66 -4.50
C ALA A 43 0.15 10.17 -4.43
N PHE A 44 0.90 10.69 -5.41
CA PHE A 44 1.20 12.11 -5.47
C PHE A 44 -0.03 12.91 -5.93
N GLY A 45 -0.45 13.88 -5.12
CA GLY A 45 -1.51 14.82 -5.49
C GLY A 45 -2.94 14.26 -5.36
N TYR A 46 -3.12 13.14 -4.68
CA TYR A 46 -4.41 12.47 -4.50
C TYR A 46 -5.53 13.41 -4.03
N SER A 47 -5.29 14.23 -2.99
CA SER A 47 -6.30 15.16 -2.47
C SER A 47 -6.81 16.16 -3.50
N LYS A 48 -5.98 16.58 -4.47
CA LYS A 48 -6.39 17.49 -5.55
C LYS A 48 -7.25 16.77 -6.57
N GLN A 49 -6.94 15.52 -6.90
CA GLN A 49 -7.71 14.71 -7.85
C GLN A 49 -9.08 14.33 -7.27
N MET A 50 -9.13 13.98 -5.98
CA MET A 50 -10.38 13.72 -5.27
C MET A 50 -11.35 14.91 -5.27
N ALA A 51 -10.83 16.14 -5.17
CA ALA A 51 -11.65 17.34 -5.24
C ALA A 51 -12.21 17.65 -6.64
N GLN A 52 -11.62 17.09 -7.70
CA GLN A 52 -12.00 17.34 -9.09
C GLN A 52 -12.95 16.26 -9.63
N ASP A 53 -12.67 14.99 -9.37
CA ASP A 53 -13.42 13.83 -9.86
C ASP A 53 -13.27 12.69 -8.84
N GLU A 54 -14.13 12.67 -7.82
CA GLU A 54 -14.07 11.69 -6.73
C GLU A 54 -14.22 10.25 -7.25
N GLU A 55 -15.23 9.98 -8.06
CA GLU A 55 -15.53 8.65 -8.58
C GLU A 55 -14.44 8.15 -9.55
N GLY A 56 -13.96 9.02 -10.44
CA GLY A 56 -12.86 8.72 -11.34
C GLY A 56 -11.56 8.43 -10.61
N THR A 57 -11.24 9.23 -9.58
CA THR A 57 -10.02 9.09 -8.79
C THR A 57 -10.03 7.80 -7.98
N ILE A 58 -11.15 7.44 -7.33
CA ILE A 58 -11.29 6.17 -6.60
C ILE A 58 -11.11 4.97 -7.53
N ARG A 59 -11.66 5.01 -8.74
CA ARG A 59 -11.50 3.93 -9.72
C ARG A 59 -10.06 3.77 -10.19
N VAL A 60 -9.37 4.87 -10.51
CA VAL A 60 -7.96 4.84 -10.91
C VAL A 60 -7.10 4.34 -9.75
N LEU A 61 -7.30 4.86 -8.53
CA LEU A 61 -6.59 4.42 -7.34
C LEU A 61 -6.79 2.92 -7.09
N SER A 62 -8.02 2.42 -7.15
CA SER A 62 -8.33 1.00 -6.96
C SER A 62 -7.65 0.11 -8.01
N ALA A 63 -7.67 0.53 -9.28
CA ALA A 63 -6.99 -0.19 -10.35
C ALA A 63 -5.47 -0.22 -10.15
N HIS A 64 -4.86 0.90 -9.76
CA HIS A 64 -3.42 0.98 -9.46
C HIS A 64 -3.06 0.16 -8.23
N ARG A 65 -3.89 0.19 -7.18
CA ARG A 65 -3.70 -0.59 -5.95
C ARG A 65 -3.70 -2.09 -6.23
N ALA A 66 -4.64 -2.57 -7.04
CA ALA A 66 -4.69 -3.98 -7.41
C ALA A 66 -3.39 -4.47 -8.09
N VAL A 67 -2.74 -3.60 -8.89
CA VAL A 67 -1.44 -3.91 -9.49
C VAL A 67 -0.33 -3.90 -8.47
N ILE A 68 -0.27 -2.85 -7.66
CA ILE A 68 0.74 -2.70 -6.61
C ILE A 68 0.69 -3.94 -5.68
N ASP A 69 -0.50 -4.33 -5.23
CA ASP A 69 -0.70 -5.47 -4.33
C ASP A 69 -0.29 -6.79 -4.99
N GLY A 70 -0.61 -6.95 -6.28
CA GLY A 70 -0.20 -8.10 -7.07
C GLY A 70 1.32 -8.21 -7.19
N ILE A 71 2.01 -7.13 -7.52
CA ILE A 71 3.47 -7.09 -7.67
C ILE A 71 4.16 -7.31 -6.31
N ILE A 72 3.66 -6.68 -5.23
CA ILE A 72 4.19 -6.91 -3.88
C ILE A 72 4.09 -8.39 -3.50
N THR A 73 2.93 -9.00 -3.75
CA THR A 73 2.71 -10.42 -3.46
C THR A 73 3.61 -11.32 -4.32
N PHE A 74 3.78 -10.98 -5.60
CA PHE A 74 4.66 -11.70 -6.53
C PHE A 74 6.12 -11.73 -6.05
N HIS A 75 6.64 -10.60 -5.56
CA HIS A 75 7.97 -10.50 -4.95
C HIS A 75 8.06 -11.00 -3.50
N GLN A 76 7.06 -11.75 -3.03
CA GLN A 76 7.00 -12.31 -1.67
C GLN A 76 7.05 -11.23 -0.57
N GLY A 77 6.61 -10.02 -0.89
CA GLY A 77 6.39 -8.96 0.08
C GLY A 77 5.09 -9.19 0.85
N ARG A 78 5.05 -8.68 2.08
CA ARG A 78 3.84 -8.70 2.91
C ARG A 78 3.32 -7.28 3.08
N ILE A 79 2.07 -7.06 2.72
CA ILE A 79 1.39 -5.78 2.94
C ILE A 79 1.00 -5.70 4.41
N VAL A 80 1.49 -4.65 5.08
CA VAL A 80 1.34 -4.45 6.54
C VAL A 80 0.20 -3.47 6.81
N SER A 81 0.16 -2.37 6.06
CA SER A 81 -0.88 -1.36 6.22
C SER A 81 -1.23 -0.75 4.86
N THR A 82 -2.53 -0.51 4.70
CA THR A 82 -3.14 0.13 3.54
C THR A 82 -4.09 1.20 4.06
N ALA A 83 -3.54 2.37 4.39
CA ALA A 83 -4.34 3.49 4.87
C ALA A 83 -4.54 4.47 3.71
N GLY A 84 -5.75 4.49 3.14
CA GLY A 84 -6.10 5.37 2.04
C GLY A 84 -5.34 5.07 0.75
N ASP A 85 -4.61 6.05 0.27
CA ASP A 85 -3.74 6.05 -0.91
C ASP A 85 -2.33 5.50 -0.66
N SER A 86 -1.95 5.36 0.62
CA SER A 86 -0.64 4.85 1.00
C SER A 86 -0.56 3.33 1.10
N VAL A 87 0.62 2.80 0.81
CA VAL A 87 1.00 1.38 0.87
C VAL A 87 2.23 1.22 1.75
N LEU A 88 2.15 0.33 2.73
CA LEU A 88 3.31 -0.12 3.47
C LEU A 88 3.47 -1.63 3.34
N ALA A 89 4.62 -2.05 2.83
CA ALA A 89 4.98 -3.45 2.66
C ALA A 89 6.35 -3.77 3.25
N GLU A 90 6.49 -5.01 3.69
CA GLU A 90 7.75 -5.54 4.21
C GLU A 90 8.29 -6.68 3.34
N PHE A 91 9.62 -6.75 3.26
CA PHE A 91 10.33 -7.75 2.48
C PHE A 91 11.49 -8.31 3.31
N SER A 92 11.68 -9.62 3.21
CA SER A 92 12.85 -10.31 3.80
C SER A 92 14.16 -10.01 3.07
N SER A 93 14.09 -9.51 1.83
CA SER A 93 15.24 -9.21 0.97
C SER A 93 15.19 -7.77 0.46
N ALA A 94 16.29 -7.04 0.62
CA ALA A 94 16.45 -5.70 0.06
C ALA A 94 16.46 -5.69 -1.47
N VAL A 95 17.00 -6.74 -2.10
CA VAL A 95 17.03 -6.90 -3.57
C VAL A 95 15.63 -7.03 -4.13
N GLU A 96 14.79 -7.88 -3.51
CA GLU A 96 13.41 -8.09 -3.97
C GLU A 96 12.54 -6.88 -3.72
N ALA A 97 12.73 -6.16 -2.61
CA ALA A 97 12.03 -4.90 -2.36
C ALA A 97 12.29 -3.85 -3.46
N VAL A 98 13.55 -3.72 -3.91
CA VAL A 98 13.91 -2.74 -4.95
C VAL A 98 13.44 -3.20 -6.32
N ARG A 99 13.51 -4.49 -6.65
CA ARG A 99 12.91 -5.03 -7.88
C ARG A 99 11.40 -4.77 -7.92
N CYS A 100 10.72 -5.06 -6.83
CA CYS A 100 9.30 -4.78 -6.66
C CYS A 100 8.99 -3.29 -6.89
N ALA A 101 9.77 -2.39 -6.28
CA ALA A 101 9.61 -0.95 -6.46
C ALA A 101 9.77 -0.51 -7.93
N VAL A 102 10.77 -1.05 -8.64
CA VAL A 102 11.00 -0.76 -10.07
C VAL A 102 9.84 -1.27 -10.92
N GLU A 103 9.41 -2.53 -10.71
CA GLU A 103 8.32 -3.13 -11.46
C GLU A 103 6.99 -2.41 -11.21
N ILE A 104 6.73 -1.96 -9.98
CA ILE A 104 5.59 -1.09 -9.65
C ILE A 104 5.64 0.18 -10.51
N GLN A 105 6.77 0.90 -10.54
CA GLN A 105 6.85 2.15 -11.30
C GLN A 105 6.69 1.93 -12.80
N GLU A 106 7.24 0.85 -13.36
CA GLU A 106 7.09 0.50 -14.78
C GLU A 106 5.64 0.12 -15.15
N ALA A 107 4.97 -0.68 -14.30
CA ALA A 107 3.59 -1.07 -14.49
C ALA A 107 2.64 0.13 -14.40
N LEU A 108 2.86 1.02 -13.43
CA LEU A 108 2.07 2.23 -13.24
C LEU A 108 2.30 3.24 -14.38
N LYS A 109 3.54 3.37 -14.86
CA LYS A 109 3.86 4.19 -16.04
C LYS A 109 3.08 3.73 -17.26
N THR A 110 3.12 2.43 -17.55
CA THR A 110 2.40 1.84 -18.69
C THR A 110 0.89 2.09 -18.62
N ARG A 111 0.30 2.07 -17.41
CA ARG A 111 -1.12 2.38 -17.20
C ARG A 111 -1.43 3.86 -17.32
N ASN A 112 -0.58 4.73 -16.80
CA ASN A 112 -0.72 6.17 -16.91
C ASN A 112 -0.61 6.63 -18.37
N ASP A 113 0.21 5.97 -19.20
CA ASP A 113 0.31 6.25 -20.65
C ASP A 113 -1.02 6.01 -21.39
N SER A 114 -1.90 5.18 -20.83
CA SER A 114 -3.25 4.93 -21.37
C SER A 114 -4.31 5.91 -20.84
N LEU A 115 -3.94 6.81 -19.92
CA LEU A 115 -4.84 7.79 -19.30
C LEU A 115 -4.49 9.22 -19.76
N PRO A 116 -5.51 10.10 -19.89
CA PRO A 116 -5.27 11.53 -20.08
C PRO A 116 -4.42 12.12 -18.94
N GLU A 117 -3.57 13.10 -19.23
CA GLU A 117 -2.62 13.70 -18.26
C GLU A 117 -3.28 14.11 -16.94
N HIS A 118 -4.46 14.74 -16.98
CA HIS A 118 -5.20 15.16 -15.78
C HIS A 118 -5.72 14.01 -14.90
N ARG A 119 -5.71 12.77 -15.40
CA ARG A 119 -6.12 11.53 -14.70
C ARG A 119 -4.95 10.61 -14.39
N GLN A 120 -3.73 10.97 -14.78
CA GLN A 120 -2.55 10.18 -14.44
C GLN A 120 -2.29 10.27 -12.93
N MET A 121 -2.02 9.11 -12.33
CA MET A 121 -1.76 9.00 -10.90
C MET A 121 -0.36 8.45 -10.71
N HIS A 122 0.55 9.30 -10.27
CA HIS A 122 1.94 8.93 -10.03
C HIS A 122 2.13 8.53 -8.58
N PHE A 123 2.79 7.41 -8.35
CA PHE A 123 3.18 7.00 -7.02
C PHE A 123 4.62 7.40 -6.75
N ARG A 124 4.90 7.77 -5.51
CA ARG A 124 6.26 7.92 -4.99
C ARG A 124 6.59 6.67 -4.18
N VAL A 125 7.84 6.23 -4.21
CA VAL A 125 8.27 5.03 -3.47
C VAL A 125 9.53 5.32 -2.66
N GLY A 126 9.52 4.88 -1.40
CA GLY A 126 10.63 4.93 -0.47
C GLY A 126 10.99 3.55 0.05
N VAL A 127 12.27 3.16 0.02
CA VAL A 127 12.74 1.86 0.52
C VAL A 127 13.83 2.03 1.57
N ASN A 128 13.63 1.40 2.73
CA ASN A 128 14.57 1.44 3.84
C ASN A 128 14.81 0.05 4.44
N LEU A 129 16.04 -0.20 4.89
CA LEU A 129 16.39 -1.37 5.69
C LEU A 129 16.59 -0.92 7.13
N GLY A 130 15.81 -1.45 8.07
CA GLY A 130 15.88 -1.04 9.46
C GLY A 130 15.19 -2.00 10.43
N ASP A 131 15.50 -1.84 11.71
CA ASP A 131 14.86 -2.60 12.77
C ASP A 131 13.42 -2.13 12.97
N VAL A 132 12.52 -3.10 13.02
CA VAL A 132 11.10 -2.88 13.27
C VAL A 132 10.61 -3.75 14.40
N VAL A 133 9.60 -3.26 15.08
CA VAL A 133 8.81 -3.99 16.06
C VAL A 133 7.53 -4.44 15.38
N VAL A 134 7.31 -5.76 15.32
CA VAL A 134 6.05 -6.32 14.85
C VAL A 134 5.10 -6.42 16.04
N ARG A 135 3.91 -5.80 15.92
CA ARG A 135 2.85 -5.92 16.93
C ARG A 135 1.50 -6.06 16.24
N ASN A 136 0.80 -7.17 16.49
CA ASN A 136 -0.51 -7.46 15.88
C ASN A 136 -0.50 -7.28 14.36
N ASP A 137 0.54 -7.80 13.71
CA ASP A 137 0.75 -7.69 12.25
C ASP A 137 1.07 -6.31 11.69
N ASP A 138 1.10 -5.26 12.52
CA ASP A 138 1.58 -3.94 12.15
C ASP A 138 3.10 -3.79 12.37
N LEU A 139 3.72 -2.89 11.60
CA LEU A 139 5.12 -2.54 11.72
C LEU A 139 5.28 -1.17 12.37
N LEU A 140 5.99 -1.15 13.49
CA LEU A 140 6.28 0.05 14.24
C LEU A 140 7.80 0.24 14.37
N GLY A 141 8.22 1.51 14.41
CA GLY A 141 9.59 1.89 14.72
C GLY A 141 10.22 2.82 13.69
N ASP A 142 11.46 3.20 13.96
CA ASP A 142 12.18 4.19 13.17
C ASP A 142 12.39 3.74 11.72
N GLY A 143 12.55 2.44 11.48
CA GLY A 143 12.68 1.90 10.13
C GLY A 143 11.51 2.26 9.21
N VAL A 144 10.28 2.22 9.74
CA VAL A 144 9.04 2.56 9.01
C VAL A 144 8.97 4.06 8.79
N ASN A 145 9.31 4.85 9.81
CA ASN A 145 9.34 6.31 9.72
C ASN A 145 10.34 6.78 8.65
N VAL A 146 11.52 6.17 8.56
CA VAL A 146 12.49 6.47 7.50
C VAL A 146 11.89 6.16 6.13
N ALA A 147 11.35 4.96 5.91
CA ALA A 147 10.80 4.56 4.61
C ALA A 147 9.71 5.53 4.13
N ALA A 148 8.78 5.89 5.01
CA ALA A 148 7.73 6.85 4.72
C ALA A 148 8.29 8.25 4.37
N ARG A 149 9.42 8.66 4.95
CA ARG A 149 10.03 9.95 4.58
C ARG A 149 10.82 9.89 3.29
N LEU A 150 11.47 8.77 3.00
CA LEU A 150 12.11 8.55 1.70
C LEU A 150 11.09 8.64 0.56
N GLU A 151 9.88 8.09 0.76
CA GLU A 151 8.76 8.24 -0.17
C GLU A 151 8.45 9.72 -0.41
N THR A 152 8.32 10.54 0.65
CA THR A 152 8.02 11.97 0.46
C THR A 152 9.09 12.76 -0.29
N ILE A 153 10.35 12.30 -0.28
CA ILE A 153 11.49 12.93 -0.97
C ILE A 153 11.58 12.47 -2.44
N ALA A 154 10.97 11.33 -2.78
CA ALA A 154 10.94 10.84 -4.15
C ALA A 154 10.16 11.78 -5.05
N GLU A 155 10.60 11.90 -6.30
CA GLU A 155 9.84 12.60 -7.33
C GLU A 155 8.61 11.76 -7.73
N PRO A 156 7.54 12.34 -8.28
CA PRO A 156 6.39 11.57 -8.77
C PRO A 156 6.84 10.53 -9.81
N GLY A 157 6.54 9.25 -9.57
CA GLY A 157 7.04 8.14 -10.39
C GLY A 157 8.48 7.69 -10.06
N GLY A 158 9.10 8.27 -9.03
CA GLY A 158 10.46 8.00 -8.61
C GLY A 158 10.56 7.03 -7.43
N ILE A 159 11.78 6.54 -7.21
CA ILE A 159 12.13 5.63 -6.12
C ILE A 159 13.32 6.20 -5.37
N CYS A 160 13.19 6.37 -4.06
CA CYS A 160 14.27 6.75 -3.15
C CYS A 160 14.63 5.60 -2.22
N ILE A 161 15.91 5.33 -2.05
CA ILE A 161 16.43 4.28 -1.17
C ILE A 161 17.43 4.87 -0.18
N SER A 162 17.45 4.32 1.04
CA SER A 162 18.50 4.61 2.04
C SER A 162 19.86 4.02 1.64
N SER A 163 20.95 4.55 2.21
CA SER A 163 22.28 3.95 2.06
C SER A 163 22.34 2.49 2.51
N SER A 164 21.62 2.12 3.58
CA SER A 164 21.60 0.73 4.06
C SER A 164 20.99 -0.24 3.02
N VAL A 165 20.06 0.22 2.19
CA VAL A 165 19.52 -0.56 1.06
C VAL A 165 20.52 -0.54 -0.11
N TYR A 166 21.07 0.62 -0.44
CA TYR A 166 22.06 0.77 -1.52
C TYR A 166 23.27 -0.17 -1.34
N ASP A 167 23.82 -0.25 -0.13
CA ASP A 167 24.96 -1.10 0.20
C ASP A 167 24.63 -2.59 0.02
N GLN A 168 23.36 -2.98 0.19
CA GLN A 168 22.93 -4.38 0.05
C GLN A 168 22.65 -4.79 -1.39
N ILE A 169 22.36 -3.85 -2.29
CA ILE A 169 21.96 -4.12 -3.68
C ILE A 169 23.03 -3.75 -4.71
N THR A 170 24.00 -2.90 -4.34
CA THR A 170 25.11 -2.53 -5.22
C THR A 170 25.83 -3.79 -5.73
N GLY A 171 25.99 -3.87 -7.06
CA GLY A 171 26.60 -5.03 -7.74
C GLY A 171 25.67 -6.25 -7.89
N LYS A 172 24.40 -6.18 -7.46
CA LYS A 172 23.41 -7.26 -7.61
C LYS A 172 22.27 -6.93 -8.56
N LEU A 173 22.08 -5.64 -8.87
CA LEU A 173 21.04 -5.14 -9.77
C LEU A 173 21.67 -4.19 -10.81
N ASP A 174 21.30 -4.38 -12.07
CA ASP A 174 21.73 -3.53 -13.20
C ASP A 174 20.88 -2.24 -13.30
N LEU A 175 20.85 -1.48 -12.20
CA LEU A 175 20.09 -0.24 -12.06
C LEU A 175 21.01 0.97 -11.92
N GLY A 176 20.54 2.13 -12.37
CA GLY A 176 21.23 3.39 -12.14
C GLY A 176 20.91 3.93 -10.73
N PHE A 177 21.90 4.47 -10.05
CA PHE A 177 21.73 5.11 -8.74
C PHE A 177 22.31 6.53 -8.77
N GLN A 178 21.52 7.51 -8.34
CA GLN A 178 21.95 8.88 -8.17
C GLN A 178 21.97 9.23 -6.68
N ASP A 179 23.14 9.55 -6.15
CA ASP A 179 23.28 10.04 -4.79
C ASP A 179 22.71 11.46 -4.67
N ILE A 180 21.73 11.64 -3.77
CA ILE A 180 21.09 12.93 -3.50
C ILE A 180 21.52 13.55 -2.17
N GLY A 181 22.57 13.03 -1.56
CA GLY A 181 23.16 13.58 -0.34
C GLY A 181 22.52 13.07 0.95
N GLU A 182 22.96 13.66 2.06
CA GLU A 182 22.42 13.39 3.38
C GLU A 182 21.14 14.19 3.62
N GLN A 183 20.10 13.50 4.07
CA GLN A 183 18.81 14.09 4.38
C GLN A 183 18.54 13.99 5.88
N THR A 184 18.26 15.14 6.50
CA THR A 184 17.83 15.20 7.90
C THR A 184 16.33 14.99 7.96
N LEU A 185 15.91 13.86 8.50
CA LEU A 185 14.50 13.49 8.61
C LEU A 185 13.94 13.90 9.97
N LYS A 186 12.69 14.36 10.00
CA LYS A 186 12.00 14.74 11.25
C LYS A 186 11.99 13.54 12.20
N ASN A 187 12.38 13.78 13.46
CA ASN A 187 12.49 12.78 14.53
C ASN A 187 13.59 11.73 14.33
N ILE A 188 14.59 12.00 13.47
CA ILE A 188 15.75 11.13 13.29
C ILE A 188 17.02 11.95 13.53
N SER A 189 17.77 11.57 14.57
CA SER A 189 18.93 12.34 15.04
C SER A 189 20.10 12.30 14.06
N ARG A 190 20.22 11.22 13.29
CA ARG A 190 21.29 11.03 12.29
C ARG A 190 20.78 11.34 10.88
N PRO A 191 21.50 12.17 10.09
CA PRO A 191 21.22 12.31 8.67
C PRO A 191 21.34 10.95 7.97
N ILE A 192 20.46 10.69 7.01
CA ILE A 192 20.48 9.46 6.21
C ILE A 192 20.86 9.84 4.79
N ARG A 193 21.90 9.20 4.25
CA ARG A 193 22.27 9.34 2.84
C ARG A 193 21.22 8.64 1.99
N VAL A 194 20.72 9.33 0.97
CA VAL A 194 19.64 8.84 0.10
C VAL A 194 20.12 8.73 -1.34
N TYR A 195 19.66 7.70 -2.03
CA TYR A 195 19.91 7.47 -3.45
C TYR A 195 18.58 7.40 -4.20
N ARG A 196 18.51 8.01 -5.37
CA ARG A 196 17.42 7.83 -6.33
C ARG A 196 17.76 6.67 -7.25
N VAL A 197 16.79 5.83 -7.53
CA VAL A 197 16.92 4.74 -8.51
C VAL A 197 16.42 5.24 -9.85
N SER A 198 17.21 5.08 -10.90
CA SER A 198 16.82 5.29 -12.29
C SER A 198 16.73 3.96 -13.04
N GLY A 199 15.66 3.77 -13.82
CA GLY A 199 15.48 2.59 -14.65
C GLY A 199 16.58 2.48 -15.71
N ALA A 200 17.03 1.24 -15.97
CA ALA A 200 18.14 0.80 -16.82
C ALA A 200 19.37 1.72 -16.81
N ALA A 201 20.48 1.25 -16.25
CA ALA A 201 21.74 1.97 -16.21
C ALA A 201 22.07 2.59 -17.58
N ALA A 202 21.94 3.92 -17.69
CA ALA A 202 22.60 4.64 -18.77
C ALA A 202 24.10 4.30 -18.69
N PRO A 203 24.79 4.05 -19.81
CA PRO A 203 26.21 3.74 -19.79
C PRO A 203 26.90 4.81 -18.96
N VAL A 204 27.58 4.35 -17.89
CA VAL A 204 28.33 5.19 -16.97
C VAL A 204 29.24 6.05 -17.82
N ARG A 205 28.87 7.31 -18.03
CA ARG A 205 29.83 8.30 -18.49
C ARG A 205 30.82 8.40 -17.34
N PRO A 206 32.11 8.07 -17.56
CA PRO A 206 33.09 8.20 -16.49
C PRO A 206 32.99 9.62 -15.92
N PRO A 207 33.09 9.78 -14.59
CA PRO A 207 33.02 11.10 -13.97
C PRO A 207 34.01 12.02 -14.71
N PRO A 208 33.65 13.29 -14.99
CA PRO A 208 34.60 14.22 -15.56
C PRO A 208 35.84 14.18 -14.67
N SER A 209 36.94 13.71 -15.26
CA SER A 209 38.24 13.61 -14.61
C SER A 209 38.50 14.91 -13.88
N ALA A 210 38.74 14.79 -12.58
CA ALA A 210 39.04 15.92 -11.71
C ALA A 210 40.09 16.81 -12.39
N PRO A 211 39.93 18.14 -12.38
CA PRO A 211 40.95 19.02 -12.92
C PRO A 211 42.28 18.74 -12.20
N PRO A 212 43.41 18.70 -12.91
CA PRO A 212 44.69 18.41 -12.29
C PRO A 212 44.94 19.41 -11.17
N THR A 213 45.20 18.88 -9.98
CA THR A 213 45.64 19.61 -8.80
C THR A 213 46.92 20.38 -9.15
N ARG A 214 46.77 21.69 -9.39
CA ARG A 214 47.91 22.60 -9.34
C ARG A 214 48.38 22.72 -7.88
N PRO A 215 49.68 22.58 -7.59
CA PRO A 215 50.18 22.74 -6.23
C PRO A 215 49.93 24.17 -5.74
N ALA A 216 49.45 24.25 -4.49
CA ALA A 216 49.15 25.49 -3.79
C ALA A 216 50.40 26.38 -3.69
N ARG A 217 50.32 27.60 -4.23
CA ARG A 217 51.21 28.71 -3.84
C ARG A 217 50.40 29.68 -2.98
N SER A 218 50.90 29.83 -1.76
CA SER A 218 50.45 30.72 -0.71
C SER A 218 50.35 32.19 -1.18
N ALA A 219 49.30 32.84 -0.71
CA ALA A 219 48.84 34.19 -0.99
C ALA A 219 49.84 35.28 -0.56
N HIS A 220 49.88 36.41 -1.27
CA HIS A 220 49.93 37.77 -0.72
C HIS A 220 49.23 38.74 -1.72
N ASN A 221 48.31 39.54 -1.19
CA ASN A 221 47.40 40.53 -1.80
C ASN A 221 48.14 41.87 -2.14
N PRO A 222 47.54 42.99 -2.66
CA PRO A 222 46.20 43.25 -3.24
C PRO A 222 46.15 44.31 -4.43
N VAL A 223 44.93 44.58 -4.96
CA VAL A 223 44.40 45.82 -5.63
C VAL A 223 44.37 45.90 -7.19
N PRO A 224 43.29 46.46 -7.79
CA PRO A 224 42.68 46.02 -9.06
C PRO A 224 42.72 47.04 -10.22
N TRP A 225 42.96 46.59 -11.45
CA TRP A 225 42.91 47.42 -12.67
C TRP A 225 42.24 46.68 -13.85
N MET A 226 41.02 46.17 -13.68
CA MET A 226 40.27 45.53 -14.80
C MET A 226 38.75 45.74 -14.71
N ILE A 227 38.30 46.99 -14.53
CA ILE A 227 36.89 47.38 -14.79
C ILE A 227 36.79 48.40 -15.94
N GLY A 228 37.89 49.05 -16.33
CA GLY A 228 37.88 50.08 -17.39
C GLY A 228 37.76 49.58 -18.83
N ALA A 229 38.12 48.33 -19.13
CA ALA A 229 38.23 47.86 -20.52
C ALA A 229 36.91 47.39 -21.14
N VAL A 230 35.94 46.94 -20.33
CA VAL A 230 34.66 46.39 -20.84
C VAL A 230 33.63 47.51 -21.10
N VAL A 231 33.71 48.62 -20.38
CA VAL A 231 32.78 49.76 -20.54
C VAL A 231 33.06 50.54 -21.85
N ALA A 232 34.31 50.62 -22.29
CA ALA A 232 34.66 51.31 -23.55
C ALA A 232 34.17 50.57 -24.81
N ALA A 233 34.12 49.24 -24.78
CA ALA A 233 33.68 48.43 -25.92
C ALA A 233 32.16 48.49 -26.14
N VAL A 234 31.38 48.60 -25.07
CA VAL A 234 29.91 48.66 -25.15
C VAL A 234 29.42 50.04 -25.63
N VAL A 235 30.13 51.13 -25.28
CA VAL A 235 29.78 52.48 -25.73
C VAL A 235 30.11 52.71 -27.21
N GLY A 236 31.18 52.11 -27.73
CA GLY A 236 31.56 52.22 -29.15
C GLY A 236 30.57 51.55 -30.12
N ALA A 237 29.99 50.41 -29.73
CA ALA A 237 29.02 49.69 -30.55
C ALA A 237 27.66 50.40 -30.63
N ALA A 238 27.28 51.17 -29.61
CA ALA A 238 26.00 51.90 -29.58
C ALA A 238 26.00 53.14 -30.49
N VAL A 239 27.16 53.79 -30.69
CA VAL A 239 27.28 55.00 -31.53
C VAL A 239 27.27 54.65 -33.04
N ALA A 240 27.79 53.48 -33.42
CA ALA A 240 27.81 53.02 -34.81
C ALA A 240 26.41 52.63 -35.34
N TRP A 241 25.48 52.28 -34.46
CA TRP A 241 24.13 51.83 -34.85
C TRP A 241 23.14 53.00 -35.07
N GLN A 242 23.42 54.20 -34.56
CA GLN A 242 22.58 55.39 -34.76
C GLN A 242 22.93 56.24 -36.00
N GLY A 243 24.09 56.03 -36.64
CA GLY A 243 24.52 56.80 -37.82
C GLY A 243 24.05 56.26 -39.18
N GLY A 244 23.59 55.01 -39.24
CA GLY A 244 23.33 54.30 -40.50
C GLY A 244 21.90 54.42 -41.07
N TRP A 245 20.97 55.07 -40.36
CA TRP A 245 19.53 55.03 -40.68
C TRP A 245 18.94 56.34 -41.23
N LEU A 246 19.77 57.34 -41.57
CA LEU A 246 19.32 58.66 -42.05
C LEU A 246 19.86 59.08 -43.43
N ARG A 247 20.19 58.13 -44.30
CA ARG A 247 20.49 58.44 -45.72
C ARG A 247 19.89 57.42 -46.68
N SER A 248 18.56 57.37 -46.67
CA SER A 248 17.78 56.94 -47.84
C SER A 248 17.72 58.10 -48.83
N GLY A 249 17.90 57.79 -50.11
CA GLY A 249 17.82 58.73 -51.22
C GLY A 249 18.26 58.07 -52.53
N SER A 250 17.38 57.23 -53.06
CA SER A 250 17.33 56.68 -54.42
C SER A 250 17.63 57.68 -55.54
N THR A 251 18.21 57.22 -56.67
CA THR A 251 17.60 57.26 -58.02
C THR A 251 18.49 56.57 -59.09
N ASP A 252 17.83 56.21 -60.18
CA ASP A 252 18.16 55.25 -61.23
C ASP A 252 19.23 55.61 -62.29
N GLY A 253 19.78 54.55 -62.91
CA GLY A 253 19.91 54.29 -64.35
C GLY A 253 20.57 55.28 -65.33
N ALA A 254 21.55 54.80 -66.12
CA ALA A 254 21.70 55.05 -67.57
C ALA A 254 22.83 54.23 -68.23
N ASN A 255 22.57 53.79 -69.47
CA ASN A 255 23.48 53.13 -70.43
C ASN A 255 24.70 54.01 -70.83
N THR A 256 25.79 53.45 -71.38
CA THR A 256 26.13 53.34 -72.83
C THR A 256 27.62 52.99 -73.11
N ALA A 257 27.83 52.08 -74.08
CA ALA A 257 28.85 52.04 -75.16
C ALA A 257 30.38 52.04 -74.92
N ALA A 258 31.05 51.03 -75.50
CA ALA A 258 32.30 51.12 -76.33
C ALA A 258 32.57 49.73 -76.95
N ALA A 259 32.36 49.52 -78.26
CA ALA A 259 33.24 49.76 -79.41
C ALA A 259 34.30 48.65 -79.66
N ALA A 260 34.20 48.03 -80.85
CA ALA A 260 35.04 46.96 -81.41
C ALA A 260 36.42 47.46 -81.94
N PRO A 261 37.26 46.57 -82.50
CA PRO A 261 37.33 46.52 -83.97
C PRO A 261 37.50 45.12 -84.61
N ALA A 262 37.42 45.15 -85.94
CA ALA A 262 37.13 44.08 -86.89
C ALA A 262 38.34 43.26 -87.38
N LEU A 263 38.06 42.14 -88.08
CA LEU A 263 38.71 41.66 -89.34
C LEU A 263 37.93 40.44 -89.89
N ALA A 264 37.81 40.35 -91.23
CA ALA A 264 37.16 39.30 -92.02
C ALA A 264 38.13 38.84 -93.14
N PRO A 265 37.79 37.89 -94.04
CA PRO A 265 37.15 36.56 -93.89
C PRO A 265 38.00 35.46 -94.59
N LEU A 266 37.66 34.15 -94.49
CA LEU A 266 37.97 33.16 -95.54
C LEU A 266 37.15 31.85 -95.40
N SER A 267 36.45 31.55 -96.50
CA SER A 267 36.13 30.24 -97.08
C SER A 267 35.25 29.23 -96.33
N ALA A 268 34.02 29.08 -96.84
CA ALA A 268 33.09 28.00 -96.53
C ALA A 268 33.39 26.77 -97.40
N ALA A 269 33.53 25.60 -96.76
CA ALA A 269 33.30 24.29 -97.37
C ALA A 269 32.17 23.59 -96.59
N ALA A 270 31.23 23.00 -97.34
CA ALA A 270 29.93 22.53 -96.88
C ALA A 270 29.98 21.25 -96.00
N ALA A 271 29.01 21.15 -95.08
CA ALA A 271 28.55 19.90 -94.45
C ALA A 271 27.02 20.00 -94.22
N PRO A 272 26.28 18.87 -94.18
CA PRO A 272 24.88 18.79 -94.60
C PRO A 272 23.89 19.24 -93.52
N LYS A 273 22.70 19.66 -93.97
CA LYS A 273 21.58 20.11 -93.12
C LYS A 273 21.10 18.95 -92.23
N SER A 274 21.29 19.06 -90.91
CA SER A 274 20.64 18.21 -89.90
C SER A 274 19.36 18.87 -89.41
N ASP A 275 18.27 18.10 -89.41
CA ASP A 275 16.92 18.49 -89.00
C ASP A 275 16.88 18.88 -87.50
N PRO A 276 16.44 20.10 -87.13
CA PRO A 276 16.54 20.62 -85.76
C PRO A 276 15.58 19.98 -84.74
N SER A 277 14.75 19.01 -85.16
CA SER A 277 13.66 18.46 -84.34
C SER A 277 14.02 17.17 -83.57
N ALA A 278 15.05 16.43 -84.00
CA ALA A 278 15.41 15.12 -83.45
C ALA A 278 15.82 15.11 -81.95
N PRO A 279 16.67 16.04 -81.44
CA PRO A 279 17.17 15.96 -80.07
C PRO A 279 16.11 16.30 -79.00
N VAL A 280 15.06 17.05 -79.36
CA VAL A 280 13.97 17.41 -78.42
C VAL A 280 13.00 16.24 -78.21
N VAL A 281 12.74 15.46 -79.26
CA VAL A 281 11.88 14.27 -79.18
C VAL A 281 12.52 13.19 -78.32
N GLU A 282 13.82 12.99 -78.45
CA GLU A 282 14.58 12.00 -77.68
C GLU A 282 14.70 12.38 -76.19
N ALA A 283 14.90 13.67 -75.89
CA ALA A 283 14.88 14.19 -74.52
C ALA A 283 13.49 14.02 -73.84
N ASN A 284 12.40 14.24 -74.59
CA ASN A 284 11.04 14.04 -74.08
C ASN A 284 10.70 12.56 -73.87
N ALA A 285 11.18 11.67 -74.74
CA ALA A 285 11.04 10.22 -74.58
C ALA A 285 11.77 9.72 -73.32
N ALA A 286 13.02 10.14 -73.13
CA ALA A 286 13.81 9.81 -71.93
C ALA A 286 13.16 10.32 -70.64
N ARG A 287 12.61 11.54 -70.66
CA ARG A 287 11.88 12.12 -69.50
C ARG A 287 10.59 11.36 -69.18
N THR A 288 9.89 10.87 -70.20
CA THR A 288 8.67 10.08 -70.02
C THR A 288 8.99 8.71 -69.43
N GLN A 289 10.07 8.09 -69.90
CA GLN A 289 10.56 6.82 -69.36
C GLN A 289 10.98 6.97 -67.90
N ALA A 290 11.78 7.99 -67.56
CA ALA A 290 12.20 8.26 -66.18
C ALA A 290 11.01 8.52 -65.24
N ASN A 291 9.99 9.25 -65.69
CA ASN A 291 8.78 9.46 -64.89
C ASN A 291 7.99 8.16 -64.67
N SER A 292 7.90 7.29 -65.69
CA SER A 292 7.22 6.00 -65.56
C SER A 292 7.94 5.04 -64.60
N GLU A 293 9.27 5.06 -64.59
CA GLU A 293 10.10 4.26 -63.70
C GLU A 293 10.00 4.76 -62.25
N ALA A 294 10.05 6.08 -62.05
CA ALA A 294 9.84 6.70 -60.74
C ALA A 294 8.43 6.38 -60.17
N GLN A 295 7.42 6.28 -61.02
CA GLN A 295 6.06 5.92 -60.61
C GLN A 295 5.94 4.45 -60.20
N ARG A 296 6.65 3.53 -60.88
CA ARG A 296 6.74 2.11 -60.49
C ARG A 296 7.45 1.92 -59.15
N LEU A 297 8.58 2.60 -58.96
CA LEU A 297 9.33 2.53 -57.70
C LEU A 297 8.50 3.05 -56.50
N ARG A 298 7.64 4.06 -56.71
CA ARG A 298 6.72 4.55 -55.69
C ARG A 298 5.61 3.53 -55.37
N SER A 299 5.01 2.91 -56.39
CA SER A 299 4.00 1.87 -56.15
C SER A 299 4.58 0.64 -55.44
N ASP A 300 5.80 0.25 -55.78
CA ASP A 300 6.49 -0.88 -55.15
C ASP A 300 6.85 -0.57 -53.69
N ALA A 301 7.31 0.65 -53.41
CA ALA A 301 7.56 1.12 -52.04
C ALA A 301 6.28 1.14 -51.18
N GLU A 302 5.15 1.58 -51.75
CA GLU A 302 3.85 1.55 -51.06
C GLU A 302 3.36 0.11 -50.82
N ALA A 303 3.58 -0.80 -51.77
CA ALA A 303 3.23 -2.22 -51.61
C ALA A 303 4.06 -2.89 -50.49
N LEU A 304 5.37 -2.64 -50.46
CA LEU A 304 6.25 -3.12 -49.39
C LEU A 304 5.86 -2.57 -48.02
N LYS A 305 5.49 -1.29 -47.95
CA LYS A 305 5.00 -0.69 -46.71
C LYS A 305 3.72 -1.37 -46.20
N ARG A 306 2.76 -1.64 -47.09
CA ARG A 306 1.52 -2.36 -46.73
C ARG A 306 1.80 -3.80 -46.27
N GLN A 307 2.76 -4.48 -46.88
CA GLN A 307 3.19 -5.81 -46.44
C GLN A 307 3.80 -5.78 -45.03
N ALA A 308 4.70 -4.84 -44.76
CA ALA A 308 5.31 -4.67 -43.44
C ALA A 308 4.26 -4.32 -42.36
N GLU A 309 3.30 -3.46 -42.67
CA GLU A 309 2.19 -3.12 -41.76
C GLU A 309 1.31 -4.34 -41.45
N ALA A 310 1.03 -5.19 -42.45
CA ALA A 310 0.25 -6.41 -42.27
C ALA A 310 1.00 -7.46 -41.44
N GLU A 311 2.32 -7.61 -41.62
CA GLU A 311 3.14 -8.51 -40.81
C GLU A 311 3.23 -8.04 -39.35
N LEU A 312 3.39 -6.72 -39.13
CA LEU A 312 3.39 -6.15 -37.78
C LEU A 312 2.04 -6.36 -37.08
N ALA A 313 0.92 -6.21 -37.80
CA ALA A 313 -0.41 -6.47 -37.26
C ALA A 313 -0.60 -7.94 -36.84
N ARG A 314 -0.10 -8.89 -37.65
CA ARG A 314 -0.12 -10.33 -37.31
C ARG A 314 0.73 -10.62 -36.06
N ALA A 315 1.97 -10.11 -36.01
CA ALA A 315 2.86 -10.29 -34.87
C ALA A 315 2.27 -9.71 -33.56
N ARG A 316 1.55 -8.58 -33.64
CA ARG A 316 0.83 -8.01 -32.49
C ARG A 316 -0.30 -8.92 -32.01
N SER A 317 -1.11 -9.44 -32.93
CA SER A 317 -2.19 -10.38 -32.61
C SER A 317 -1.65 -11.66 -31.94
N ASP A 318 -0.58 -12.24 -32.47
CA ASP A 318 0.04 -13.45 -31.91
C ASP A 318 0.63 -13.20 -30.52
N ALA A 319 1.24 -12.02 -30.31
CA ALA A 319 1.76 -11.62 -29.01
C ALA A 319 0.64 -11.37 -27.98
N GLU A 320 -0.50 -10.80 -28.38
CA GLU A 320 -1.67 -10.64 -27.51
C GLU A 320 -2.29 -11.97 -27.13
N ALA A 321 -2.45 -12.89 -28.08
CA ALA A 321 -2.93 -14.25 -27.82
C ALA A 321 -1.98 -15.00 -26.86
N GLY A 322 -0.66 -14.88 -27.06
CA GLY A 322 0.35 -15.45 -26.17
C GLY A 322 0.32 -14.87 -24.75
N ARG A 323 0.11 -13.56 -24.60
CA ARG A 323 -0.06 -12.91 -23.29
C ARG A 323 -1.33 -13.37 -22.58
N ALA A 324 -2.46 -13.42 -23.29
CA ALA A 324 -3.74 -13.88 -22.73
C ALA A 324 -3.68 -15.36 -22.28
N ALA A 325 -2.94 -16.21 -23.00
CA ALA A 325 -2.73 -17.59 -22.60
C ALA A 325 -1.87 -17.72 -21.33
N ARG A 326 -0.81 -16.91 -21.19
CA ARG A 326 0.05 -16.90 -19.98
C ARG A 326 -0.69 -16.39 -18.76
N THR A 327 -1.44 -15.30 -18.86
CA THR A 327 -2.21 -14.76 -17.73
C THR A 327 -3.30 -15.71 -17.27
N LYS A 328 -3.96 -16.42 -18.19
CA LYS A 328 -4.92 -17.49 -17.84
C LYS A 328 -4.24 -18.66 -17.13
N ALA A 329 -3.10 -19.13 -17.63
CA ALA A 329 -2.35 -20.22 -16.99
C ALA A 329 -1.84 -19.84 -15.60
N GLU A 330 -1.38 -18.61 -15.41
CA GLU A 330 -0.95 -18.07 -14.11
C GLU A 330 -2.12 -17.92 -13.14
N ALA A 331 -3.28 -17.44 -13.60
CA ALA A 331 -4.50 -17.36 -12.80
C ALA A 331 -5.00 -18.75 -12.37
N ASP A 332 -4.98 -19.72 -13.27
CA ASP A 332 -5.36 -21.11 -12.97
C ASP A 332 -4.38 -21.75 -11.97
N ALA A 333 -3.07 -21.50 -12.10
CA ALA A 333 -2.05 -21.96 -11.17
C ALA A 333 -2.20 -21.30 -9.78
N MET A 334 -2.51 -20.01 -9.72
CA MET A 334 -2.79 -19.30 -8.47
C MET A 334 -4.06 -19.84 -7.78
N ALA A 335 -5.13 -20.07 -8.54
CA ALA A 335 -6.35 -20.67 -8.03
C ALA A 335 -6.12 -22.09 -7.49
N ALA A 336 -5.27 -22.89 -8.14
CA ALA A 336 -4.89 -24.21 -7.65
C ALA A 336 -4.11 -24.14 -6.32
N ARG A 337 -3.16 -23.21 -6.19
CA ARG A 337 -2.39 -22.99 -4.95
C ARG A 337 -3.28 -22.54 -3.79
N LEU A 338 -4.21 -21.61 -4.03
CA LEU A 338 -5.15 -21.15 -3.01
C LEU A 338 -6.06 -22.28 -2.51
N ARG A 339 -6.56 -23.14 -3.42
CA ARG A 339 -7.33 -24.34 -3.04
C ARG A 339 -6.50 -25.31 -2.20
N ALA A 340 -5.24 -25.54 -2.57
CA ALA A 340 -4.35 -26.40 -1.82
C ALA A 340 -4.07 -25.86 -0.41
N GLN A 341 -3.86 -24.56 -0.27
CA GLN A 341 -3.66 -23.90 1.02
C GLN A 341 -4.92 -23.95 1.90
N ALA A 342 -6.10 -23.65 1.34
CA ALA A 342 -7.36 -23.75 2.06
C ALA A 342 -7.63 -25.18 2.58
N ASN A 343 -7.28 -26.21 1.78
CA ASN A 343 -7.40 -27.60 2.21
C ASN A 343 -6.42 -27.95 3.35
N ALA A 344 -5.20 -27.42 3.31
CA ALA A 344 -4.20 -27.62 4.36
C ALA A 344 -4.64 -26.94 5.68
N ASP A 345 -5.18 -25.73 5.60
CA ASP A 345 -5.67 -24.99 6.77
C ASP A 345 -6.90 -25.68 7.37
N ALA A 346 -7.84 -26.15 6.54
CA ALA A 346 -8.98 -26.94 7.00
C ALA A 346 -8.56 -28.23 7.72
N ALA A 347 -7.52 -28.92 7.22
CA ALA A 347 -6.97 -30.09 7.88
C ALA A 347 -6.34 -29.77 9.24
N ARG A 348 -5.62 -28.65 9.35
CA ARG A 348 -5.07 -28.17 10.63
C ARG A 348 -6.15 -27.86 11.65
N ILE A 349 -7.18 -27.11 11.25
CA ILE A 349 -8.31 -26.77 12.12
C ILE A 349 -9.00 -28.03 12.63
N ARG A 350 -9.17 -29.04 11.77
CA ARG A 350 -9.75 -30.33 12.17
C ARG A 350 -8.90 -31.05 13.23
N ILE A 351 -7.59 -31.11 13.04
CA ILE A 351 -6.67 -31.74 14.01
C ILE A 351 -6.70 -30.98 15.34
N GLU A 352 -6.66 -29.64 15.31
CA GLU A 352 -6.71 -28.82 16.51
C GLU A 352 -8.05 -28.97 17.26
N ALA A 353 -9.16 -29.06 16.53
CA ALA A 353 -10.49 -29.30 17.09
C ALA A 353 -10.60 -30.70 17.73
N GLU A 354 -10.09 -31.74 17.07
CA GLU A 354 -10.05 -33.10 17.62
C GLU A 354 -9.18 -33.15 18.90
N ALA A 355 -8.04 -32.46 18.91
CA ALA A 355 -7.17 -32.36 20.09
C ALA A 355 -7.81 -31.54 21.23
N ALA A 356 -8.58 -30.50 20.93
CA ALA A 356 -9.32 -29.72 21.92
C ALA A 356 -10.46 -30.56 22.54
N ALA A 357 -11.19 -31.31 21.72
CA ALA A 357 -12.24 -32.22 22.18
C ALA A 357 -11.68 -33.33 23.09
N ALA A 358 -10.52 -33.89 22.75
CA ALA A 358 -9.84 -34.89 23.58
C ALA A 358 -9.43 -34.32 24.95
N ARG A 359 -8.91 -33.08 24.98
CA ARG A 359 -8.56 -32.38 26.23
C ARG A 359 -9.79 -32.14 27.10
N ALA A 360 -10.86 -31.59 26.53
CA ALA A 360 -12.12 -31.37 27.25
C ALA A 360 -12.70 -32.66 27.85
N LYS A 361 -12.61 -33.78 27.10
CA LYS A 361 -13.03 -35.09 27.61
C LYS A 361 -12.17 -35.54 28.80
N SER A 362 -10.86 -35.39 28.72
CA SER A 362 -9.95 -35.78 29.82
C SER A 362 -10.16 -34.94 31.08
N GLU A 363 -10.43 -33.63 30.93
CA GLU A 363 -10.73 -32.73 32.04
C GLU A 363 -12.08 -33.08 32.70
N ALA A 364 -13.10 -33.40 31.90
CA ALA A 364 -14.40 -33.84 32.40
C ALA A 364 -14.29 -35.18 33.18
N GLU A 365 -13.52 -36.14 32.67
CA GLU A 365 -13.25 -37.41 33.36
C GLU A 365 -12.49 -37.19 34.68
N ALA A 366 -11.50 -36.28 34.69
CA ALA A 366 -10.76 -35.92 35.90
C ALA A 366 -11.67 -35.23 36.94
N ALA A 367 -12.53 -34.31 36.52
CA ALA A 367 -13.51 -33.65 37.38
C ALA A 367 -14.51 -34.63 37.99
N MET A 368 -14.99 -35.62 37.21
CA MET A 368 -15.85 -36.69 37.71
C MET A 368 -15.17 -37.54 38.78
N ARG A 369 -13.91 -37.94 38.58
CA ARG A 369 -13.14 -38.70 39.58
C ARG A 369 -12.94 -37.89 40.86
N ALA A 370 -12.63 -36.60 40.73
CA ALA A 370 -12.50 -35.71 41.88
C ALA A 370 -13.82 -35.60 42.68
N ALA A 371 -14.95 -35.45 41.98
CA ALA A 371 -16.27 -35.41 42.61
C ALA A 371 -16.61 -36.73 43.33
N GLN A 372 -16.32 -37.88 42.73
CA GLN A 372 -16.52 -39.19 43.37
C GLN A 372 -15.67 -39.34 44.64
N MET A 373 -14.44 -38.85 44.64
CA MET A 373 -13.55 -38.89 45.81
C MET A 373 -14.06 -38.00 46.96
N GLN A 374 -14.63 -36.83 46.64
CA GLN A 374 -15.28 -35.96 47.62
C GLN A 374 -16.54 -36.60 48.22
N ILE A 375 -17.35 -37.26 47.40
CA ILE A 375 -18.54 -38.00 47.87
C ILE A 375 -18.15 -39.16 48.79
N ALA A 376 -17.09 -39.91 48.45
CA ALA A 376 -16.56 -40.97 49.32
C ALA A 376 -16.08 -40.41 50.66
N LYS A 377 -15.34 -39.30 50.64
CA LYS A 377 -14.85 -38.62 51.85
C LYS A 377 -15.98 -38.07 52.72
N ALA A 378 -17.08 -37.62 52.13
CA ALA A 378 -18.27 -37.16 52.86
C ALA A 378 -19.05 -38.31 53.53
N LYS A 379 -19.00 -39.53 52.96
CA LYS A 379 -19.62 -40.72 53.55
C LYS A 379 -18.86 -41.25 54.77
N ASP A 380 -17.55 -41.05 54.86
CA ASP A 380 -16.73 -41.47 56.01
C ASP A 380 -16.84 -40.53 57.24
N VAL A 381 -17.52 -39.38 57.13
CA VAL A 381 -17.60 -38.34 58.19
C VAL A 381 -18.90 -38.42 59.02
N VAL A 382 -19.81 -39.35 58.73
CA VAL A 382 -20.97 -39.63 59.61
C VAL A 382 -20.73 -40.96 60.32
N PRO A 383 -20.36 -40.92 61.61
CA PRO A 383 -21.37 -41.32 62.59
C PRO A 383 -21.36 -40.49 63.88
N ARG A 384 -22.48 -40.56 64.59
CA ARG A 384 -22.79 -39.98 65.91
C ARG A 384 -23.19 -38.51 65.85
N GLN A 385 -24.49 -38.25 65.72
CA GLN A 385 -25.28 -37.37 66.61
C GLN A 385 -26.74 -37.43 66.16
N GLU A 386 -27.38 -38.58 66.33
CA GLU A 386 -28.82 -38.70 66.06
C GLU A 386 -29.49 -39.62 67.09
N GLU A 387 -29.18 -39.44 68.37
CA GLU A 387 -30.00 -39.94 69.47
C GLU A 387 -29.97 -38.88 70.58
N ALA A 388 -31.16 -38.34 70.91
CA ALA A 388 -31.48 -37.44 72.04
C ALA A 388 -31.91 -36.00 71.68
N LYS A 389 -33.03 -35.84 70.97
CA LYS A 389 -33.97 -34.74 71.27
C LYS A 389 -35.37 -34.96 70.67
N VAL A 390 -36.11 -35.93 71.22
CA VAL A 390 -37.57 -35.99 71.04
C VAL A 390 -38.21 -36.09 72.41
N ARG A 391 -38.58 -34.93 72.96
CA ARG A 391 -39.59 -34.69 74.00
C ARG A 391 -39.57 -33.19 74.29
N ASP A 392 -40.46 -32.45 73.65
CA ASP A 392 -41.60 -31.84 74.34
C ASP A 392 -42.33 -30.83 73.44
N SER A 393 -43.64 -30.75 73.71
CA SER A 393 -44.55 -29.66 73.37
C SER A 393 -45.23 -29.69 71.99
N ALA A 394 -46.47 -30.16 72.07
CA ALA A 394 -47.49 -30.18 71.05
C ALA A 394 -48.18 -28.81 70.84
N ALA A 395 -48.86 -28.75 69.69
CA ALA A 395 -50.11 -28.04 69.41
C ALA A 395 -50.08 -26.54 69.10
N VAL A 396 -50.20 -26.21 67.80
CA VAL A 396 -51.31 -25.43 67.23
C VAL A 396 -51.61 -25.95 65.81
N ALA A 397 -52.90 -26.09 65.49
CA ALA A 397 -53.51 -26.69 64.30
C ALA A 397 -53.44 -25.78 63.04
N PRO A 398 -53.80 -26.30 61.83
CA PRO A 398 -53.19 -25.90 60.57
C PRO A 398 -53.95 -24.77 59.86
N ALA A 399 -53.19 -23.85 59.23
CA ALA A 399 -53.73 -22.96 58.22
C ALA A 399 -53.47 -23.56 56.83
N THR A 400 -54.58 -23.75 56.13
CA THR A 400 -54.80 -24.40 54.85
C THR A 400 -53.90 -23.85 53.74
N LEU A 401 -53.19 -24.75 53.08
CA LEU A 401 -52.59 -24.57 51.76
C LEU A 401 -53.70 -24.30 50.74
N THR A 402 -53.86 -23.05 50.31
CA THR A 402 -54.42 -22.76 48.98
C THR A 402 -53.29 -22.89 47.97
N LEU A 403 -53.30 -24.01 47.25
CA LEU A 403 -52.67 -24.17 45.95
C LEU A 403 -53.27 -23.12 45.01
N ASP A 404 -52.59 -21.98 44.85
CA ASP A 404 -52.81 -21.14 43.68
C ASP A 404 -52.04 -21.78 42.53
N SER A 405 -52.81 -22.46 41.68
CA SER A 405 -52.42 -22.99 40.39
C SER A 405 -51.98 -21.86 39.46
N SER A 406 -50.70 -21.46 39.57
CA SER A 406 -50.00 -20.85 38.43
C SER A 406 -49.97 -21.85 37.27
N PRO A 407 -50.35 -21.45 36.05
CA PRO A 407 -50.43 -22.37 34.94
C PRO A 407 -49.03 -22.86 34.61
N ARG A 408 -48.90 -24.19 34.62
CA ARG A 408 -47.82 -24.95 34.00
C ARG A 408 -47.50 -24.29 32.65
N ALA A 409 -46.33 -23.66 32.54
CA ALA A 409 -45.85 -23.10 31.30
C ALA A 409 -45.86 -24.21 30.24
N SER A 410 -46.73 -24.06 29.24
CA SER A 410 -46.67 -24.85 28.03
C SER A 410 -45.27 -24.71 27.43
N PRO A 411 -44.66 -25.79 26.90
CA PRO A 411 -43.44 -25.66 26.12
C PRO A 411 -43.75 -24.76 24.92
N GLY A 412 -43.21 -23.53 24.94
CA GLY A 412 -43.35 -22.58 23.86
C GLY A 412 -42.84 -23.21 22.56
N SER A 413 -43.64 -23.12 21.51
CA SER A 413 -43.31 -23.67 20.21
C SER A 413 -41.92 -23.20 19.75
N PRO A 414 -40.99 -24.11 19.42
CA PRO A 414 -39.74 -23.72 18.78
C PRO A 414 -40.10 -22.97 17.50
N GLY A 415 -39.63 -21.73 17.37
CA GLY A 415 -39.89 -20.91 16.18
C GLY A 415 -40.62 -19.59 16.38
N ARG A 416 -41.15 -19.26 17.57
CA ARG A 416 -41.85 -17.97 17.79
C ARG A 416 -41.00 -16.76 17.39
N PHE A 417 -39.71 -16.79 17.74
CA PHE A 417 -38.78 -15.70 17.50
C PHE A 417 -37.92 -15.92 16.25
N ASP A 418 -38.00 -17.09 15.61
CA ASP A 418 -37.15 -17.44 14.48
C ASP A 418 -37.42 -16.55 13.26
N GLY A 419 -36.37 -16.21 12.54
CA GLY A 419 -36.41 -15.30 11.39
C GLY A 419 -35.27 -14.29 11.39
N THR A 420 -35.29 -13.39 10.42
CA THR A 420 -34.31 -12.31 10.28
C THR A 420 -34.78 -11.10 11.07
N TRP A 421 -33.88 -10.51 11.83
CA TRP A 421 -34.13 -9.34 12.67
C TRP A 421 -33.18 -8.23 12.28
N LYS A 422 -33.73 -7.03 12.08
CA LYS A 422 -32.94 -5.81 11.99
C LYS A 422 -32.62 -5.33 13.39
N VAL A 423 -31.33 -5.15 13.67
CA VAL A 423 -30.82 -4.65 14.95
C VAL A 423 -30.32 -3.24 14.74
N THR A 424 -30.87 -2.27 15.47
CA THR A 424 -30.39 -0.89 15.49
C THR A 424 -29.77 -0.63 16.85
N LEU A 425 -28.48 -0.29 16.87
CA LEU A 425 -27.74 0.02 18.08
C LEU A 425 -27.44 1.51 18.12
N GLU A 426 -27.88 2.16 19.20
CA GLU A 426 -27.74 3.60 19.41
C GLU A 426 -26.99 3.85 20.73
N CYS A 427 -25.92 4.64 20.65
CA CYS A 427 -25.14 5.05 21.80
C CYS A 427 -25.11 6.58 21.87
N GLN A 428 -25.56 7.15 22.98
CA GLN A 428 -25.52 8.60 23.24
C GLN A 428 -24.10 9.07 23.54
N GLN A 429 -23.80 10.34 23.25
CA GLN A 429 -22.49 10.95 23.55
C GLN A 429 -22.11 10.74 25.02
N HIS A 430 -20.85 10.35 25.26
CA HIS A 430 -20.34 10.10 26.61
C HIS A 430 -19.61 11.34 27.17
N PRO A 431 -19.69 11.63 28.48
CA PRO A 431 -18.98 12.75 29.11
C PRO A 431 -17.46 12.77 28.87
N ASP A 432 -16.84 11.60 28.69
CA ASP A 432 -15.41 11.46 28.38
C ASP A 432 -15.01 11.90 26.95
N GLY A 433 -15.91 12.55 26.20
CA GLY A 433 -15.66 13.07 24.86
C GLY A 433 -15.93 12.08 23.71
N ALA A 434 -16.42 10.87 24.01
CA ALA A 434 -16.79 9.90 22.97
C ALA A 434 -18.10 10.31 22.29
N LEU A 435 -18.08 10.49 20.97
CA LEU A 435 -19.22 10.90 20.17
C LEU A 435 -20.33 9.84 20.15
N GLY A 436 -21.58 10.29 20.04
CA GLY A 436 -22.74 9.43 19.80
C GLY A 436 -22.67 8.75 18.43
N TYR A 437 -23.27 7.56 18.31
CA TYR A 437 -23.36 6.86 17.04
C TYR A 437 -24.58 5.93 16.99
N THR A 438 -25.05 5.67 15.78
CA THR A 438 -26.11 4.72 15.49
C THR A 438 -25.72 3.89 14.27
N PHE A 439 -25.90 2.58 14.33
CA PHE A 439 -25.76 1.73 13.15
C PHE A 439 -26.74 0.55 13.19
N GLU A 440 -27.00 -0.01 12.01
CA GLU A 440 -27.92 -1.12 11.82
C GLU A 440 -27.19 -2.34 11.22
N PHE A 441 -27.60 -3.54 11.63
CA PHE A 441 -27.14 -4.80 11.05
C PHE A 441 -28.22 -5.87 11.18
N LEU A 442 -28.07 -6.96 10.44
CA LEU A 442 -29.01 -8.08 10.48
C LEU A 442 -28.54 -9.16 11.46
N ALA A 443 -29.49 -9.72 12.18
CA ALA A 443 -29.31 -10.88 13.04
C ALA A 443 -30.29 -11.99 12.63
N GLN A 444 -29.84 -13.23 12.66
CA GLN A 444 -30.68 -14.39 12.46
C GLN A 444 -31.05 -14.98 13.83
N VAL A 445 -32.33 -15.26 14.03
CA VAL A 445 -32.80 -16.11 15.12
C VAL A 445 -33.19 -17.46 14.55
N LYS A 446 -32.65 -18.52 15.14
CA LYS A 446 -32.99 -19.90 14.80
C LYS A 446 -32.97 -20.73 16.07
N ASP A 447 -34.04 -21.50 16.30
CA ASP A 447 -34.21 -22.34 17.49
C ASP A 447 -34.02 -21.55 18.80
N GLY A 448 -34.48 -20.28 18.81
CA GLY A 448 -34.35 -19.38 19.96
C GLY A 448 -32.95 -18.77 20.16
N VAL A 449 -31.97 -19.07 19.32
CA VAL A 449 -30.62 -18.50 19.38
C VAL A 449 -30.50 -17.32 18.42
N LEU A 450 -30.20 -16.13 18.94
CA LEU A 450 -29.91 -14.95 18.15
C LEU A 450 -28.42 -14.91 17.79
N ARG A 451 -28.11 -14.67 16.52
CA ARG A 451 -26.75 -14.39 16.02
C ARG A 451 -26.79 -13.29 14.98
N GLY A 452 -26.14 -12.17 15.27
CA GLY A 452 -25.95 -11.07 14.33
C GLY A 452 -24.50 -10.66 14.26
N GLU A 453 -24.08 -10.25 13.08
CA GLU A 453 -22.71 -9.84 12.83
C GLU A 453 -22.70 -8.59 11.97
N ASN A 454 -21.90 -7.62 12.37
CA ASN A 454 -21.66 -6.39 11.65
C ASN A 454 -20.19 -6.35 11.25
N ARG A 455 -19.93 -6.18 9.94
CA ARG A 455 -18.61 -6.30 9.30
C ARG A 455 -17.96 -7.69 9.47
N THR A 456 -16.82 -7.89 8.82
CA THR A 456 -16.05 -9.13 8.88
C THR A 456 -15.27 -9.25 10.19
N GLU A 457 -15.25 -10.43 10.81
CA GLU A 457 -14.46 -10.71 12.01
C GLU A 457 -12.97 -10.34 11.81
N GLY A 458 -12.40 -9.66 12.79
CA GLY A 458 -11.00 -9.19 12.74
C GLY A 458 -10.80 -7.81 12.11
N VAL A 459 -11.82 -7.22 11.48
CA VAL A 459 -11.75 -5.85 10.92
C VAL A 459 -12.17 -4.81 11.96
N ALA A 460 -11.55 -3.63 11.94
CA ALA A 460 -11.95 -2.50 12.79
C ALA A 460 -13.45 -2.20 12.66
N GLY A 461 -14.14 -2.02 13.80
CA GLY A 461 -15.60 -1.83 13.84
C GLY A 461 -16.43 -3.10 13.72
N TRP A 462 -15.81 -4.28 13.67
CA TRP A 462 -16.53 -5.55 13.76
C TRP A 462 -17.30 -5.67 15.08
N LEU A 463 -18.51 -6.21 15.01
CA LEU A 463 -19.35 -6.55 16.16
C LEU A 463 -20.11 -7.85 15.88
N ARG A 464 -19.98 -8.80 16.80
CA ARG A 464 -20.82 -9.99 16.88
C ARG A 464 -21.72 -9.88 18.11
N LEU A 465 -23.02 -10.08 17.92
CA LEU A 465 -24.05 -10.13 18.97
C LEU A 465 -24.69 -11.51 18.96
N GLN A 466 -24.66 -12.22 20.09
CA GLN A 466 -25.23 -13.57 20.17
C GLN A 466 -25.83 -13.87 21.55
N GLY A 467 -26.82 -14.75 21.61
CA GLY A 467 -27.34 -15.26 22.87
C GLY A 467 -28.69 -15.97 22.72
N ASP A 468 -29.12 -16.59 23.80
CA ASP A 468 -30.37 -17.35 23.85
C ASP A 468 -31.55 -16.45 24.24
N ILE A 469 -32.64 -16.55 23.48
CA ILE A 469 -33.93 -15.93 23.77
C ILE A 469 -34.79 -16.97 24.48
N GLN A 470 -35.14 -16.67 25.72
CA GLN A 470 -35.98 -17.53 26.54
C GLN A 470 -37.42 -17.55 26.00
N PRO A 471 -38.21 -18.60 26.30
CA PRO A 471 -39.60 -18.69 25.85
C PRO A 471 -40.50 -17.53 26.30
N ASP A 472 -40.15 -16.86 27.41
CA ASP A 472 -40.85 -15.68 27.93
C ASP A 472 -40.45 -14.36 27.21
N GLY A 473 -39.55 -14.45 26.23
CA GLY A 473 -39.01 -13.34 25.45
C GLY A 473 -37.83 -12.61 26.11
N SER A 474 -37.42 -12.98 27.32
CA SER A 474 -36.21 -12.41 27.93
C SER A 474 -34.94 -12.98 27.29
N ALA A 475 -33.91 -12.16 27.12
CA ALA A 475 -32.64 -12.59 26.54
C ALA A 475 -31.45 -11.86 27.18
N LYS A 476 -30.34 -12.57 27.31
CA LYS A 476 -29.05 -12.01 27.69
C LYS A 476 -28.09 -12.26 26.55
N LEU A 477 -27.73 -11.19 25.84
CA LEU A 477 -26.91 -11.27 24.64
C LEU A 477 -25.49 -10.81 24.94
N ASP A 478 -24.52 -11.58 24.48
CA ASP A 478 -23.11 -11.23 24.53
C ASP A 478 -22.70 -10.55 23.23
N ALA A 479 -22.09 -9.38 23.38
CA ALA A 479 -21.51 -8.58 22.31
C ALA A 479 -20.00 -8.62 22.40
N LYS A 480 -19.33 -8.93 21.28
CA LYS A 480 -17.87 -8.88 21.14
C LYS A 480 -17.52 -8.13 19.87
N GLY A 481 -16.50 -7.29 19.91
CA GLY A 481 -16.13 -6.51 18.74
C GLY A 481 -14.77 -5.85 18.84
N LEU A 482 -14.42 -5.13 17.78
CA LEU A 482 -13.24 -4.29 17.67
C LEU A 482 -13.66 -2.84 17.53
N THR A 483 -13.01 -1.94 18.28
CA THR A 483 -13.24 -0.49 18.12
C THR A 483 -12.91 -0.06 16.69
N ASP A 484 -13.64 0.93 16.18
CA ASP A 484 -13.36 1.57 14.89
C ASP A 484 -12.63 2.89 15.14
N ASN A 485 -13.22 4.02 14.74
CA ASN A 485 -12.64 5.33 14.94
C ASN A 485 -12.58 5.71 16.44
N PRO A 486 -11.40 6.09 16.97
CA PRO A 486 -11.20 6.45 18.39
C PRO A 486 -12.14 7.53 18.91
N LYS A 487 -12.69 8.40 18.04
CA LYS A 487 -13.65 9.45 18.41
C LYS A 487 -14.96 8.92 19.00
N PHE A 488 -15.34 7.67 18.69
CA PHE A 488 -16.56 7.04 19.22
C PHE A 488 -16.28 6.10 20.39
N ALA A 489 -15.01 5.84 20.70
CA ALA A 489 -14.61 4.98 21.79
C ALA A 489 -14.42 5.79 23.09
N MET A 490 -14.87 5.24 24.22
CA MET A 490 -14.63 5.86 25.53
C MET A 490 -13.12 5.95 25.79
N LYS A 491 -12.68 7.05 26.42
CA LYS A 491 -11.26 7.31 26.75
C LYS A 491 -10.32 7.34 25.53
N GLY A 492 -10.85 7.57 24.33
CA GLY A 492 -10.03 7.66 23.11
C GLY A 492 -9.28 6.38 22.77
N VAL A 493 -9.83 5.22 23.16
CA VAL A 493 -9.24 3.91 22.86
C VAL A 493 -8.97 3.78 21.36
N GLN A 494 -7.77 3.31 21.01
CA GLN A 494 -7.31 3.20 19.63
C GLN A 494 -8.21 2.25 18.82
N SER A 495 -8.21 2.41 17.49
CA SER A 495 -8.91 1.51 16.57
C SER A 495 -8.41 0.06 16.72
N SER A 496 -9.25 -0.90 16.39
CA SER A 496 -8.97 -2.34 16.48
C SER A 496 -8.67 -2.85 17.89
N THR A 497 -9.18 -2.17 18.92
CA THR A 497 -9.10 -2.64 20.31
C THR A 497 -10.29 -3.54 20.62
N PRO A 498 -10.07 -4.76 21.14
CA PRO A 498 -11.15 -5.65 21.55
C PRO A 498 -12.02 -5.06 22.65
N TYR A 499 -13.33 -5.20 22.52
CA TYR A 499 -14.27 -4.94 23.59
C TYR A 499 -15.32 -6.05 23.68
N ALA A 500 -15.87 -6.22 24.87
CA ALA A 500 -17.01 -7.08 25.10
C ALA A 500 -17.98 -6.42 26.08
N TYR A 501 -19.27 -6.65 25.89
CA TYR A 501 -20.31 -6.24 26.82
C TYR A 501 -21.52 -7.16 26.69
N THR A 502 -22.44 -7.03 27.64
CA THR A 502 -23.68 -7.78 27.69
C THR A 502 -24.86 -6.83 27.47
N VAL A 503 -25.85 -7.30 26.74
CA VAL A 503 -27.14 -6.62 26.53
C VAL A 503 -28.22 -7.42 27.21
N ALA A 504 -28.98 -6.78 28.10
CA ALA A 504 -30.26 -7.32 28.55
C ALA A 504 -31.33 -6.92 27.53
N ALA A 505 -32.03 -7.89 26.95
CA ALA A 505 -33.03 -7.66 25.92
C ALA A 505 -34.36 -8.38 26.21
N ARG A 506 -35.44 -7.87 25.62
CA ARG A 506 -36.78 -8.46 25.70
C ARG A 506 -37.45 -8.41 24.32
N PHE A 507 -38.05 -9.52 23.92
CA PHE A 507 -38.70 -9.73 22.62
C PHE A 507 -40.19 -10.06 22.80
N ASP A 508 -41.05 -9.50 21.96
CA ASP A 508 -42.50 -9.78 21.96
C ASP A 508 -42.96 -10.72 20.83
N GLY A 509 -42.06 -11.03 19.88
CA GLY A 509 -42.30 -11.88 18.71
C GLY A 509 -42.19 -11.15 17.38
N ALA A 510 -42.37 -9.82 17.37
CA ALA A 510 -42.21 -8.96 16.19
C ALA A 510 -41.19 -7.84 16.42
N ARG A 511 -41.05 -7.40 17.68
CA ARG A 511 -40.12 -6.36 18.11
C ARG A 511 -39.38 -6.79 19.37
N GLY A 512 -38.30 -6.08 19.66
CA GLY A 512 -37.58 -6.20 20.90
C GLY A 512 -36.83 -4.94 21.25
N THR A 513 -36.50 -4.81 22.53
CA THR A 513 -35.66 -3.73 23.05
C THR A 513 -34.55 -4.34 23.89
N GLY A 514 -33.40 -3.67 23.93
CA GLY A 514 -32.29 -4.09 24.77
C GLY A 514 -31.48 -2.91 25.26
N ARG A 515 -30.75 -3.12 26.35
CA ARG A 515 -29.85 -2.14 26.93
C ARG A 515 -28.53 -2.78 27.30
N ARG A 516 -27.45 -2.12 26.92
CA ARG A 516 -26.09 -2.48 27.31
C ARG A 516 -25.92 -2.28 28.83
N LEU A 517 -25.40 -3.30 29.51
CA LEU A 517 -25.29 -3.31 30.98
C LEU A 517 -23.98 -2.70 31.51
N GLN A 518 -22.92 -2.65 30.69
CA GLN A 518 -21.60 -2.21 31.11
C GLN A 518 -21.10 -0.96 30.38
N ALA A 519 -20.35 -0.13 31.11
CA ALA A 519 -19.48 0.95 30.64
C ALA A 519 -20.18 2.15 29.98
N ARG A 520 -20.85 1.97 28.84
CA ARG A 520 -21.59 3.03 28.12
C ARG A 520 -23.05 2.65 28.01
N ALA A 521 -23.95 3.57 28.32
CA ALA A 521 -25.36 3.40 28.03
C ALA A 521 -25.58 3.40 26.51
N CYS A 522 -26.00 2.27 25.99
CA CYS A 522 -26.43 2.10 24.61
C CYS A 522 -27.74 1.32 24.62
N ASP A 523 -28.69 1.78 23.82
CA ASP A 523 -29.97 1.12 23.62
C ASP A 523 -29.95 0.38 22.28
N LEU A 524 -30.56 -0.79 22.26
CA LEU A 524 -30.70 -1.64 21.09
C LEU A 524 -32.19 -1.82 20.80
N THR A 525 -32.57 -1.72 19.54
CA THR A 525 -33.91 -2.07 19.09
C THR A 525 -33.84 -3.19 18.07
N PHE A 526 -34.82 -4.09 18.14
CA PHE A 526 -34.90 -5.28 17.31
C PHE A 526 -36.24 -5.25 16.57
N ALA A 527 -36.22 -5.38 15.25
CA ALA A 527 -37.42 -5.44 14.43
C ALA A 527 -37.35 -6.64 13.49
N LYS A 528 -38.30 -7.56 13.61
CA LYS A 528 -38.40 -8.72 12.73
C LYS A 528 -38.74 -8.26 11.31
N GLN A 529 -38.02 -8.79 10.31
CA GLN A 529 -38.21 -8.48 8.89
C GLN A 529 -39.29 -9.35 8.26
#